data_AF-A0A645D5E3-F1
#
_entry.id   AF-A0A645D5E3-F1
#
_cell.length_a   1.000
_cell.length_b   1.000
_cell.length_c   1.000
_cell.angle_alpha   90.00
_cell.angle_beta   90.00
_cell.angle_gamma   90.00
#
_symmetry.space_group_name_H-M   'P 1'
#
loop_
_entity.id
_entity.type
_entity.pdbx_description
1 polymer ?
#
loop_
_entity_poly.entity_id
_entity_poly.type
_entity_poly.pdbx_seq_one_letter_code
_entity_poly.pdbx_strand_id
1 'polypeptide(L)'
;MNVDTYLYLFKMLLRDISSDRELLKLLGERENSELCLRLNSKNTINSQEMELVRRIFYDKEEVRRRLVKKCRLCDRYAVKLSRAIDAIDDNRYRDFLVLRYMHDYPVEEIAEKKHYAERSLYRIGCAAKAELKKHLITLSPKPRRTGREKSRKYAFSSRRVLISCRAKLNSGKTRRTPFYPQNYIINSQNK
;
A
#
# COMPACT_ATOMS: atom_id res chain seq x y z
N MET A 1 6.99 12.35 -0.18
CA MET A 1 7.78 11.09 -0.16
C MET A 1 8.79 11.15 -1.29
N ASN A 2 10.06 10.85 -1.02
CA ASN A 2 11.10 10.78 -2.06
C ASN A 2 10.96 9.46 -2.85
N VAL A 3 11.26 9.46 -4.15
CA VAL A 3 11.16 8.28 -5.03
C VAL A 3 12.06 7.17 -4.52
N ASP A 4 13.28 7.52 -4.07
CA ASP A 4 14.22 6.56 -3.51
C ASP A 4 13.69 5.92 -2.23
N THR A 5 13.02 6.68 -1.34
CA THR A 5 12.37 6.13 -0.15
C THR A 5 11.24 5.17 -0.51
N TYR A 6 10.45 5.50 -1.52
CA TYR A 6 9.34 4.67 -1.95
C TYR A 6 9.82 3.33 -2.53
N LEU A 7 10.83 3.38 -3.40
CA LEU A 7 11.45 2.20 -4.00
C LEU A 7 12.19 1.37 -2.95
N TYR A 8 12.83 2.01 -1.97
CA TYR A 8 13.43 1.34 -0.82
C TYR A 8 12.39 0.55 0.00
N LEU A 9 11.27 1.18 0.34
CA LEU A 9 10.18 0.51 1.07
C LEU A 9 9.56 -0.63 0.26
N PHE A 10 9.45 -0.47 -1.06
CA PHE A 10 8.98 -1.52 -1.95
C PHE A 10 9.94 -2.72 -1.98
N LYS A 11 11.25 -2.48 -2.08
CA LYS A 11 12.28 -3.53 -2.00
C LYS A 11 12.30 -4.23 -0.64
N MET A 12 12.17 -3.49 0.45
CA MET A 12 12.03 -4.08 1.79
C MET A 12 10.81 -4.99 1.87
N LEU A 13 9.66 -4.55 1.36
CA LEU A 13 8.45 -5.36 1.33
C LEU A 13 8.64 -6.65 0.52
N LEU A 14 9.35 -6.61 -0.60
CA LEU A 14 9.69 -7.80 -1.39
C LEU A 14 10.58 -8.78 -0.60
N ARG A 15 11.57 -8.27 0.14
CA ARG A 15 12.42 -9.10 1.03
C ARG A 15 11.60 -9.74 2.14
N ASP A 16 10.72 -8.98 2.78
CA ASP A 16 9.83 -9.47 3.82
C ASP A 16 8.88 -10.56 3.31
N ILE A 17 8.37 -10.43 2.08
CA ILE A 17 7.57 -11.46 1.41
C ILE A 17 8.39 -12.73 1.17
N SER A 18 9.65 -12.60 0.75
CA SER A 18 10.54 -13.75 0.55
C SER A 18 10.81 -14.48 1.87
N SER A 19 11.11 -13.74 2.93
CA SER A 19 11.34 -14.30 4.26
C SER A 19 10.09 -15.02 4.81
N ASP A 20 8.90 -14.43 4.67
CA ASP A 20 7.65 -15.07 5.09
C ASP A 20 7.37 -16.36 4.28
N ARG A 21 7.77 -16.42 3.00
CA ARG A 21 7.66 -17.64 2.18
C ARG A 21 8.61 -18.74 2.65
N GLU A 22 9.85 -18.40 2.98
CA GLU A 22 10.82 -19.34 3.56
C GLU A 22 10.34 -19.87 4.91
N LEU A 23 9.81 -18.99 5.77
CA LEU A 23 9.26 -19.38 7.06
C LEU A 23 8.08 -20.36 6.90
N LEU A 24 7.19 -20.13 5.93
CA LEU A 24 6.11 -21.08 5.63
C LEU A 24 6.61 -22.43 5.15
N LYS A 25 7.71 -22.45 4.40
CA LYS A 25 8.35 -23.69 3.94
C LYS A 25 8.91 -24.46 5.14
N LEU A 26 9.66 -23.79 6.02
CA LEU A 26 10.21 -24.40 7.25
C LEU A 26 9.13 -24.93 8.19
N LEU A 27 8.03 -24.18 8.37
CA LEU A 27 6.89 -24.63 9.17
C LEU A 27 6.19 -25.85 8.55
N GLY A 28 6.12 -25.93 7.22
CA GLY A 28 5.59 -27.09 6.51
C GLY A 28 6.50 -28.33 6.61
N GLU A 29 7.82 -28.14 6.53
CA GLU A 29 8.81 -29.21 6.73
C GLU A 29 8.74 -29.78 8.16
N ARG A 30 8.62 -28.90 9.16
CA ARG A 30 8.41 -29.31 10.57
C ARG A 30 7.11 -30.09 10.77
N GLU A 31 5.99 -29.58 10.27
CA GLU A 31 4.69 -30.27 10.34
C GLU A 31 4.77 -31.66 9.70
N ASN A 32 5.37 -31.78 8.51
CA ASN A 32 5.54 -33.06 7.85
C ASN A 32 6.44 -34.03 8.63
N SER A 33 7.55 -33.54 9.19
CA SER A 33 8.45 -34.39 10.00
C SER A 33 7.79 -34.88 11.28
N GLU A 34 7.04 -34.03 11.99
CA GLU A 34 6.30 -34.44 13.19
C GLU A 34 5.13 -35.38 12.86
N LEU A 35 4.39 -35.13 11.77
CA LEU A 35 3.32 -36.04 11.31
C LEU A 35 3.89 -37.39 10.86
N CYS A 36 5.04 -37.42 10.18
CA CYS A 36 5.71 -38.67 9.77
C CYS A 36 6.21 -39.46 10.97
N LEU A 37 6.76 -38.79 11.99
CA LEU A 37 7.14 -39.43 13.24
C LEU A 37 5.93 -40.04 13.97
N ARG A 38 4.76 -39.38 13.91
CA ARG A 38 3.49 -39.85 14.51
C ARG A 38 2.83 -41.01 13.76
N LEU A 39 2.92 -41.07 12.43
CA LEU A 39 2.39 -42.21 11.66
C LEU A 39 3.18 -43.49 11.93
N ASN A 40 4.45 -43.37 12.32
CA ASN A 40 5.32 -44.50 12.66
C ASN A 40 5.19 -44.95 14.13
N SER A 41 4.78 -44.07 15.06
CA SER A 41 4.54 -44.43 16.46
C SER A 41 3.05 -44.69 16.74
N LYS A 42 2.65 -45.96 16.75
CA LYS A 42 1.27 -46.42 17.01
C LYS A 42 0.70 -46.15 18.43
N ASN A 43 1.25 -45.24 19.24
CA ASN A 43 0.84 -45.10 20.65
C ASN A 43 0.42 -43.67 21.03
N THR A 44 -0.75 -43.61 21.69
CA THR A 44 -1.35 -42.52 22.48
C THR A 44 -0.61 -41.18 22.49
N ILE A 45 -1.18 -40.19 21.82
CA ILE A 45 -0.66 -38.82 21.78
C ILE A 45 -0.80 -38.18 23.17
N ASN A 46 0.30 -37.71 23.75
CA ASN A 46 0.27 -36.95 25.01
C ASN A 46 -0.37 -35.58 24.78
N SER A 47 -1.09 -35.03 25.76
CA SER A 47 -1.80 -33.74 25.62
C SER A 47 -0.86 -32.58 25.23
N GLN A 48 0.39 -32.63 25.70
CA GLN A 48 1.44 -31.65 25.39
C GLN A 48 1.84 -31.68 23.91
N GLU A 49 1.88 -32.85 23.28
CA GLU A 49 2.21 -33.01 21.86
C GLU A 49 1.07 -32.51 20.95
N MET A 50 -0.19 -32.69 21.38
CA MET A 50 -1.35 -32.10 20.70
C MET A 50 -1.33 -30.58 20.76
N GLU A 51 -0.87 -30.00 21.87
CA GLU A 51 -0.78 -28.55 22.03
C GLU A 51 0.30 -27.94 21.13
N LEU A 52 1.46 -28.59 21.00
CA LEU A 52 2.54 -28.18 20.09
C LEU A 52 2.07 -28.13 18.63
N VAL A 53 1.38 -29.17 18.14
CA VAL A 53 0.88 -29.20 16.75
C VAL A 53 -0.20 -28.14 16.52
N ARG A 54 -1.07 -27.89 17.50
CA ARG A 54 -2.03 -26.78 17.42
C ARG A 54 -1.29 -25.45 17.27
N ARG A 55 -0.24 -25.19 18.06
CA ARG A 55 0.57 -23.96 17.97
C ARG A 55 1.21 -23.81 16.59
N ILE A 56 1.85 -24.86 16.07
CA ILE A 56 2.46 -24.85 14.72
C ILE A 56 1.42 -24.50 13.66
N PHE A 57 0.21 -25.07 13.75
CA PHE A 57 -0.88 -24.77 12.81
C PHE A 57 -1.35 -23.31 12.90
N TYR A 58 -1.52 -22.78 14.12
CA TYR A 58 -1.86 -21.38 14.34
C TYR A 58 -0.80 -20.43 13.77
N ASP A 59 0.48 -20.69 14.05
CA ASP A 59 1.59 -19.87 13.56
C ASP A 59 1.66 -19.86 12.02
N LYS A 60 1.49 -21.04 11.40
CA LYS A 60 1.44 -21.17 9.94
C LYS A 60 0.30 -20.36 9.33
N GLU A 61 -0.89 -20.40 9.96
CA GLU A 61 -2.05 -19.64 9.51
C GLU A 61 -1.84 -18.12 9.69
N GLU A 62 -1.20 -17.68 10.78
CA GLU A 62 -0.85 -16.28 10.99
C GLU A 62 0.15 -15.78 9.94
N VAL A 63 1.20 -16.55 9.65
CA VAL A 63 2.18 -16.22 8.60
C VAL A 63 1.50 -16.14 7.24
N ARG A 64 0.60 -17.08 6.89
CA ARG A 64 -0.20 -17.02 5.65
C ARG A 64 -1.01 -15.72 5.57
N ARG A 65 -1.73 -15.34 6.63
CA ARG A 65 -2.52 -14.11 6.65
C ARG A 65 -1.66 -12.86 6.49
N ARG A 66 -0.50 -12.80 7.13
CA ARG A 66 0.46 -11.70 6.98
C ARG A 66 1.00 -11.63 5.56
N LEU A 67 1.41 -12.77 4.99
CA LEU A 67 1.89 -12.87 3.62
C LEU A 67 0.85 -12.37 2.62
N VAL A 68 -0.41 -12.80 2.73
CA VAL A 68 -1.49 -12.35 1.84
C VAL A 68 -1.67 -10.82 1.89
N LYS A 69 -1.59 -10.22 3.09
CA LYS A 69 -1.66 -8.76 3.24
C LYS A 69 -0.47 -8.06 2.58
N LYS A 70 0.75 -8.56 2.80
CA LYS A 70 1.98 -8.00 2.21
C LYS A 70 1.98 -8.13 0.69
N CYS A 71 1.62 -9.28 0.13
CA CYS A 71 1.49 -9.50 -1.32
C CYS A 71 0.49 -8.52 -1.93
N ARG A 72 -0.71 -8.38 -1.36
CA ARG A 72 -1.71 -7.40 -1.84
C ARG A 72 -1.19 -5.95 -1.81
N LEU A 73 -0.39 -5.59 -0.80
CA LEU A 73 0.23 -4.27 -0.72
C LEU A 73 1.28 -4.10 -1.82
N CYS A 74 2.09 -5.13 -2.04
CA CYS A 74 3.11 -5.19 -3.08
C CYS A 74 2.48 -5.06 -4.47
N ASP A 75 1.44 -5.83 -4.79
CA ASP A 75 0.73 -5.76 -6.07
C ASP A 75 0.19 -4.35 -6.34
N ARG A 76 -0.40 -3.70 -5.31
CA ARG A 76 -0.88 -2.32 -5.42
C ARG A 76 0.24 -1.34 -5.73
N TYR A 77 1.42 -1.52 -5.14
CA TYR A 77 2.57 -0.67 -5.41
C TYR A 77 3.18 -0.96 -6.78
N ALA A 78 3.28 -2.23 -7.18
CA ALA A 78 3.76 -2.65 -8.49
C ALA A 78 2.89 -2.05 -9.62
N VAL A 79 1.57 -2.16 -9.50
CA VAL A 79 0.63 -1.57 -10.49
C VAL A 79 0.77 -0.05 -10.57
N LYS A 80 0.96 0.64 -9.43
CA LYS A 80 1.17 2.08 -9.42
C LYS A 80 2.50 2.47 -10.07
N LEU A 81 3.57 1.73 -9.80
CA LEU A 81 4.88 1.96 -10.40
C LEU A 81 4.84 1.73 -11.91
N SER A 82 4.26 0.61 -12.36
CA SER A 82 4.09 0.31 -13.78
C SER A 82 3.38 1.45 -14.50
N ARG A 83 2.18 1.84 -14.02
CA ARG A 83 1.42 2.94 -14.62
C ARG A 83 2.16 4.26 -14.62
N ALA A 84 2.95 4.53 -13.57
CA ALA A 84 3.73 5.75 -13.49
C ALA A 84 4.90 5.76 -14.48
N ILE A 85 5.53 4.61 -14.71
CA ILE A 85 6.60 4.43 -15.70
C ILE A 85 6.03 4.48 -17.12
N ASP A 86 4.90 3.82 -17.37
CA ASP A 86 4.24 3.78 -18.68
C ASP A 86 3.77 5.16 -19.15
N ALA A 87 3.47 6.05 -18.20
CA ALA A 87 3.06 7.43 -18.46
C ALA A 87 4.23 8.38 -18.78
N ILE A 88 5.49 7.94 -18.67
CA ILE A 88 6.66 8.74 -19.01
C ILE A 88 6.88 8.67 -20.52
N ASP A 89 6.86 9.82 -21.18
CA ASP A 89 6.99 9.90 -22.64
C ASP A 89 8.40 9.54 -23.13
N ASP A 90 9.45 9.93 -22.40
CA ASP A 90 10.85 9.71 -22.81
C ASP A 90 11.29 8.26 -22.55
N ASN A 91 11.54 7.52 -23.65
CA ASN A 91 12.03 6.14 -23.60
C ASN A 91 13.33 5.99 -22.80
N ARG A 92 14.22 6.98 -22.83
CA ARG A 92 15.51 6.91 -22.12
C ARG A 92 15.28 6.92 -20.61
N TYR A 93 14.26 7.63 -20.15
CA TYR A 93 13.91 7.70 -18.73
C TYR A 93 13.28 6.39 -18.29
N ARG A 94 12.38 5.82 -19.09
CA ARG A 94 11.78 4.50 -18.83
C ARG A 94 12.86 3.42 -18.76
N ASP A 95 13.73 3.35 -19.76
CA ASP A 95 14.83 2.39 -19.82
C ASP A 95 15.75 2.50 -18.61
N PHE A 96 16.13 3.73 -18.24
CA PHE A 96 16.94 3.96 -17.04
C PHE A 96 16.24 3.44 -15.78
N LEU A 97 14.95 3.77 -15.59
CA LEU A 97 14.20 3.36 -14.41
C LEU A 97 14.05 1.84 -14.33
N VAL A 98 13.78 1.18 -15.46
CA VAL A 98 13.66 -0.28 -15.53
C VAL A 98 15.00 -0.96 -15.21
N LEU A 99 16.07 -0.56 -15.89
CA LEU A 99 17.40 -1.15 -15.65
C LEU A 99 17.89 -0.90 -14.22
N ARG A 100 17.67 0.30 -13.68
CA ARG A 100 18.15 0.67 -12.35
C ARG A 100 17.34 0.03 -11.22
N TYR A 101 16.02 -0.08 -11.36
CA TYR A 101 15.14 -0.41 -10.24
C TYR A 101 14.42 -1.75 -10.37
N MET A 102 14.27 -2.30 -11.58
CA MET A 102 13.72 -3.65 -11.79
C MET A 102 14.84 -4.68 -11.94
N HIS A 103 15.97 -4.31 -12.55
CA HIS A 103 17.10 -5.22 -12.78
C HIS A 103 18.30 -4.98 -11.85
N ASP A 104 18.26 -3.96 -11.00
CA ASP A 104 19.31 -3.60 -10.04
C ASP A 104 20.70 -3.38 -10.65
N TYR A 105 20.76 -2.92 -11.90
CA TYR A 105 22.04 -2.60 -12.51
C TYR A 105 22.69 -1.34 -11.87
N PRO A 106 24.00 -1.39 -11.60
CA PRO A 106 24.78 -0.21 -11.24
C PRO A 106 24.73 0.84 -12.37
N VAL A 107 24.90 2.12 -12.03
CA VAL A 107 24.75 3.21 -13.01
C VAL A 107 25.81 3.07 -14.10
N GLU A 108 26.98 2.61 -13.70
CA GLU A 108 28.16 2.30 -14.50
C GLU A 108 27.83 1.24 -15.57
N GLU A 109 27.25 0.10 -15.17
CA GLU A 109 26.84 -0.95 -16.12
C GLU A 109 25.72 -0.51 -17.07
N ILE A 110 24.81 0.36 -16.60
CA ILE A 110 23.77 0.93 -17.48
C ILE A 110 24.40 1.85 -18.51
N ALA A 111 25.40 2.65 -18.11
CA ALA A 111 26.10 3.58 -18.99
C ALA A 111 26.81 2.83 -20.11
N GLU A 112 27.50 1.73 -19.76
CA GLU A 112 28.13 0.82 -20.72
C GLU A 112 27.10 0.18 -21.67
N LYS A 113 26.05 -0.45 -21.13
CA LYS A 113 25.04 -1.16 -21.94
C LYS A 113 24.27 -0.27 -22.91
N LYS A 114 24.06 1.00 -22.54
CA LYS A 114 23.31 1.95 -23.35
C LYS A 114 24.22 2.93 -24.11
N HIS A 115 25.54 2.72 -24.05
CA HIS A 115 26.55 3.57 -24.67
C HIS A 115 26.39 5.05 -24.34
N TYR A 116 26.03 5.37 -23.09
CA TYR A 116 25.96 6.73 -22.58
C TYR A 116 27.21 7.09 -21.80
N ALA A 117 27.64 8.35 -21.89
CA ALA A 117 28.59 8.88 -20.93
C ALA A 117 27.97 8.89 -19.52
N GLU A 118 28.73 8.51 -18.49
CA GLU A 118 28.24 8.43 -17.10
C GLU A 118 27.57 9.74 -16.64
N ARG A 119 28.20 10.89 -16.90
CA ARG A 119 27.65 12.22 -16.57
C ARG A 119 26.29 12.47 -17.22
N SER A 120 26.09 12.00 -18.45
CA SER A 120 24.81 12.10 -19.16
C SER A 120 23.78 11.17 -18.53
N LEU A 121 24.19 9.96 -18.12
CA LEU A 121 23.32 9.02 -17.45
C LEU A 121 22.86 9.51 -16.07
N TYR A 122 23.71 10.19 -15.30
CA TYR A 122 23.31 10.84 -14.06
C TYR A 122 22.23 11.90 -14.29
N ARG A 123 22.36 12.73 -15.35
CA ARG A 123 21.35 13.73 -15.71
C ARG A 123 20.02 13.07 -16.12
N ILE A 124 20.11 12.02 -16.95
CA ILE A 124 18.96 11.18 -17.33
C ILE A 124 18.28 10.62 -16.07
N GLY A 125 19.05 10.09 -15.12
CA GLY A 125 18.52 9.53 -13.89
C GLY A 125 17.81 10.56 -13.02
N CYS A 126 18.38 11.75 -12.85
CA CYS A 126 17.72 12.84 -12.14
C CYS A 126 16.39 13.27 -12.79
N ALA A 127 16.39 13.43 -14.12
CA ALA A 127 15.19 13.79 -14.88
C ALA A 127 14.12 12.69 -14.81
N ALA A 128 14.53 11.43 -14.98
CA ALA A 128 13.64 10.27 -14.90
C ALA A 128 12.99 10.13 -13.52
N LYS A 129 13.75 10.35 -12.43
CA LYS A 129 13.18 10.37 -11.07
C LYS A 129 12.19 11.53 -10.87
N ALA A 130 12.49 12.70 -11.42
CA ALA A 130 11.60 13.86 -11.31
C ALA A 130 10.28 13.61 -12.06
N GLU A 131 10.34 13.07 -13.27
CA GLU A 131 9.20 12.60 -14.06
C GLU A 131 8.38 11.55 -13.31
N LEU A 132 9.03 10.47 -12.86
CA LEU A 132 8.37 9.42 -12.10
C LEU A 132 7.65 9.96 -10.85
N LYS A 133 8.26 10.92 -10.15
CA LYS A 133 7.63 11.58 -8.99
C LYS A 133 6.35 12.32 -9.37
N LYS A 134 6.33 13.03 -10.52
CA LYS A 134 5.12 13.72 -11.00
C LYS A 134 3.98 12.72 -11.22
N HIS A 135 4.26 11.61 -11.92
CA HIS A 135 3.25 10.59 -12.22
C HIS A 135 2.80 9.79 -10.98
N LEU A 136 3.69 9.53 -10.02
CA LEU A 136 3.31 8.89 -8.75
C LEU A 136 2.39 9.77 -7.90
N ILE A 137 2.57 11.09 -7.93
CA ILE A 137 1.71 12.04 -7.21
C ILE A 137 0.32 12.09 -7.84
N THR A 138 0.23 12.10 -9.18
CA THR A 138 -1.05 12.15 -9.89
C THR A 138 -1.85 10.85 -9.75
N LEU A 139 -1.17 9.70 -9.69
CA LEU A 139 -1.78 8.38 -9.47
C LEU A 139 -2.08 8.10 -7.99
N SER A 140 -1.55 8.90 -7.07
CA SER A 140 -1.90 8.78 -5.65
C SER A 140 -3.32 9.30 -5.46
N PRO A 141 -4.25 8.52 -4.87
CA PRO A 141 -5.56 9.04 -4.53
C PRO A 141 -5.34 10.28 -3.67
N LYS A 142 -5.89 11.42 -4.11
CA LYS A 142 -5.87 12.65 -3.28
C LYS A 142 -6.28 12.24 -1.88
N PRO A 143 -5.53 12.59 -0.82
CA PRO A 143 -5.92 12.25 0.53
C PRO A 143 -7.39 12.67 0.67
N ARG A 144 -8.26 11.73 1.07
CA ARG A 144 -9.63 12.08 1.44
C ARG A 144 -9.46 13.15 2.50
N ARG A 145 -9.74 14.41 2.16
CA ARG A 145 -9.72 15.51 3.13
C ARG A 145 -10.48 15.01 4.35
N THR A 146 -9.79 14.86 5.46
CA THR A 146 -10.44 14.50 6.72
C THR A 146 -11.52 15.56 6.99
N GLY A 147 -12.61 15.20 7.66
CA GLY A 147 -13.70 16.15 7.96
C GLY A 147 -13.18 17.46 8.60
N ARG A 148 -12.04 17.38 9.31
CA ARG A 148 -11.29 18.49 9.92
C ARG A 148 -10.74 19.53 8.93
N GLU A 149 -10.33 19.09 7.75
CA GLU A 149 -9.76 19.97 6.72
C GLU A 149 -10.85 20.63 5.86
N LYS A 150 -11.97 19.91 5.64
CA LYS A 150 -13.19 20.50 5.11
C LYS A 150 -13.75 21.55 6.08
N SER A 151 -13.84 21.24 7.38
CA SER A 151 -14.39 22.18 8.36
C SER A 151 -13.56 23.46 8.51
N ARG A 152 -12.23 23.42 8.38
CA ARG A 152 -11.41 24.66 8.38
C ARG A 152 -11.64 25.57 7.17
N LYS A 153 -11.82 25.01 5.97
CA LYS A 153 -12.17 25.81 4.77
C LYS A 153 -13.59 26.36 4.85
N TYR A 154 -14.54 25.61 5.42
CA TYR A 154 -15.91 26.08 5.64
C TYR A 154 -16.06 26.95 6.90
N ALA A 155 -15.13 26.93 7.85
CA ALA A 155 -15.16 27.78 9.05
C ALA A 155 -14.89 29.26 8.72
N PHE A 156 -14.10 29.52 7.69
CA PHE A 156 -13.89 30.89 7.19
C PHE A 156 -15.07 31.40 6.34
N SER A 157 -15.80 30.51 5.65
CA SER A 157 -17.04 30.90 4.97
C SER A 157 -18.23 30.93 5.94
N SER A 158 -18.20 30.19 7.05
CA SER A 158 -19.31 30.12 8.00
C SER A 158 -19.48 31.39 8.82
N ARG A 159 -18.44 32.22 9.03
CA ARG A 159 -18.65 33.52 9.68
C ARG A 159 -19.48 34.47 8.81
N ARG A 160 -19.19 34.58 7.50
CA ARG A 160 -20.00 35.38 6.56
C ARG A 160 -21.39 34.76 6.32
N VAL A 161 -21.48 33.44 6.23
CA VAL A 161 -22.77 32.74 6.08
C VAL A 161 -23.64 32.87 7.34
N LEU A 162 -23.07 32.75 8.54
CA LEU A 162 -23.79 32.92 9.81
C LEU A 162 -24.23 34.38 10.02
N ILE A 163 -23.42 35.36 9.62
CA ILE A 163 -23.83 36.77 9.61
C ILE A 163 -25.01 36.99 8.63
N SER A 164 -24.96 36.37 7.44
CA SER A 164 -26.08 36.46 6.47
C SER A 164 -27.34 35.70 6.91
N CYS A 165 -27.20 34.57 7.61
CA CYS A 165 -28.32 33.81 8.15
C CYS A 165 -28.97 34.53 9.34
N ARG A 166 -28.18 35.20 10.18
CA ARG A 166 -28.70 36.02 11.29
C ARG A 166 -29.43 37.28 10.77
N ALA A 167 -28.91 37.91 9.71
CA ALA A 167 -29.61 39.01 9.04
C ALA A 167 -30.92 38.57 8.37
N LYS A 168 -30.96 37.37 7.77
CA LYS A 168 -32.18 36.81 7.17
C LYS A 168 -33.23 36.41 8.19
N LEU A 169 -32.83 35.82 9.33
CA LEU A 169 -33.74 35.47 10.42
C LEU A 169 -34.41 36.69 11.06
N ASN A 170 -33.71 37.82 11.17
CA ASN A 170 -34.28 39.07 11.70
C ASN A 170 -35.17 39.83 10.70
N SER A 171 -35.12 39.49 9.41
CA SER A 171 -35.87 40.18 8.35
C SER A 171 -37.26 39.59 8.05
N GLY A 172 -37.69 38.57 8.79
CA GLY A 172 -39.03 37.95 8.67
C GLY A 172 -39.33 37.24 7.35
N LYS A 173 -38.37 37.14 6.41
CA LYS A 173 -38.58 36.51 5.09
C LYS A 173 -38.17 35.04 5.10
N THR A 174 -39.02 34.17 5.62
CA THR A 174 -38.90 32.70 5.49
C THR A 174 -39.62 32.21 4.24
N ARG A 175 -38.91 31.94 3.14
CA ARG A 175 -39.36 30.95 2.16
C ARG A 175 -38.20 30.12 1.61
N ARG A 176 -38.43 28.80 1.66
CA ARG A 176 -37.66 27.63 1.20
C ARG A 176 -36.63 27.07 2.19
N THR A 177 -37.07 26.01 2.88
CA THR A 177 -36.25 25.04 3.61
C THR A 177 -35.23 24.38 2.67
N PRO A 178 -33.96 24.25 3.08
CA PRO A 178 -33.01 23.42 2.35
C PRO A 178 -33.31 21.93 2.60
N PHE A 179 -33.23 21.16 1.52
CA PHE A 179 -33.47 19.74 1.40
C PHE A 179 -32.54 18.93 2.33
N TYR A 180 -33.08 18.18 3.29
CA TYR A 180 -32.36 17.14 4.03
C TYR A 180 -32.77 15.78 3.47
N PRO A 181 -31.85 14.97 2.91
CA PRO A 181 -32.17 13.58 2.60
C PRO A 181 -32.30 12.79 3.91
N GLN A 182 -33.50 12.28 4.15
CA GLN A 182 -33.84 11.33 5.22
C GLN A 182 -33.37 9.91 4.87
N ASN A 183 -33.12 9.12 5.93
CA ASN A 183 -32.89 7.66 5.98
C ASN A 183 -31.42 7.25 5.72
N TYR A 184 -30.75 6.46 6.57
CA TYR A 184 -31.20 5.24 7.24
C TYR A 184 -30.69 5.14 8.70
N ILE A 185 -31.61 4.79 9.61
CA ILE A 185 -31.32 4.15 10.89
C ILE A 185 -31.41 2.64 10.63
N ILE A 186 -30.33 1.89 10.81
CA ILE A 186 -30.39 0.42 10.94
C ILE A 186 -30.49 0.13 12.43
N ASN A 187 -31.70 -0.20 12.90
CA ASN A 187 -31.89 -0.77 14.22
C ASN A 187 -31.44 -2.23 14.21
N SER A 188 -30.37 -2.54 14.93
CA SER A 188 -30.17 -3.87 15.50
C SER A 188 -30.90 -3.94 16.83
N GLN A 189 -31.88 -4.84 17.00
CA GLN A 189 -32.14 -5.53 18.27
C GLN A 189 -33.18 -6.65 18.10
N ASN A 190 -32.74 -7.87 18.43
CA ASN A 190 -33.43 -8.94 19.17
C ASN A 190 -34.89 -9.29 18.83
N LYS A 191 -35.09 -10.48 18.26
CA LYS A 191 -35.73 -11.63 18.93
C LYS A 191 -35.51 -12.91 18.12
#